data_AF-A0A135SGL8-F1
#
_entry.id   AF-A0A135SGL8-F1
#
_cell.length_a   1.000
_cell.length_b   1.000
_cell.length_c   1.000
_cell.angle_alpha   90.00
_cell.angle_beta   90.00
_cell.angle_gamma   90.00
#
_symmetry.space_group_name_H-M   'P 1'
#
loop_
_entity.id
_entity.type
_entity.pdbx_description
1 polymer ?
#
loop_
_entity_poly.entity_id
_entity_poly.type
_entity_poly.pdbx_seq_one_letter_code
_entity_poly.pdbx_strand_id
1 'polypeptide(L)'
;MPRKEDQECTYGSEANSRGKSDLILEGVLRVEKFLHEMKATIVSPVSSTFHFSPNPSHDGAFKGTAPYADHRPSVVSPALRSASRGSFSGSPLNEIHHPQRTPISEPQYQNNFENAVLDSMHTSTTESVLQWPHFDAFPNMRDGYIPIFHLEQSRPAVKTRATPVYPYVTAEDIDEIIESFEHTINFWYPTMSRGQLEQVRNLIADGIPEGDSILVCLALLTMALGCVGLVTTGLASTSSLSEEDRKRRASKRAMGDMYFDSVLKKLHVVHTNVGSTATHCLFFTAMYFAFLRRPLQAWEYINAASAKCLLLLSYPPESESAEDQERIRRIFWSCYILESDYLAELSGLPQSGVARIESTTPLPGEYSTHKDSQIEEQSSLYFLACISMRRLLNRVHQLLYARGTGAALDHARFPYVVAELNHQLDDWREVLPPAFAFSVGFNEVGNSQSTATEHGGFLRQRYLTCRSVIYRPYLMWMLSGMAGGNGASSELLVNQDALKNCKACLDACLLHILNLRGFGQTVMVDTWICSLSMAGAMLVLLAACRIPALKDMIGPEVLGAGDHLKQLLQGWQSTMGEPTSPSVNQAIRIISDVDRFIQEVYRAGDSYSMRRHP
;
A
#
# COMPACT_ATOMS: atom_id res chain seq x y z
N MET A 1 32.52 48.05 -10.94
CA MET A 1 32.96 48.34 -12.32
C MET A 1 34.42 47.91 -12.47
N PRO A 2 34.88 47.38 -13.62
CA PRO A 2 34.27 47.45 -14.95
C PRO A 2 33.93 46.10 -15.62
N ARG A 3 33.10 46.22 -16.66
CA ARG A 3 32.62 45.21 -17.64
C ARG A 3 33.70 44.79 -18.63
N LYS A 4 33.53 43.59 -19.23
CA LYS A 4 33.60 43.37 -20.69
C LYS A 4 32.90 42.05 -21.09
N GLU A 5 32.00 42.18 -22.05
CA GLU A 5 31.24 41.15 -22.79
C GLU A 5 32.04 40.61 -23.99
N ASP A 6 31.54 39.48 -24.54
CA ASP A 6 31.59 39.00 -25.95
C ASP A 6 32.96 38.56 -26.53
N GLN A 7 33.15 37.48 -27.29
CA GLN A 7 32.38 36.64 -28.24
C GLN A 7 33.27 35.36 -28.46
N GLU A 8 32.92 34.22 -29.06
CA GLU A 8 31.98 33.87 -30.12
C GLU A 8 31.89 32.33 -30.20
N CYS A 9 30.70 31.78 -30.41
CA CYS A 9 30.48 30.40 -30.84
C CYS A 9 30.33 30.40 -32.37
N THR A 10 31.12 29.59 -33.08
CA THR A 10 31.12 29.48 -34.55
C THR A 10 30.71 28.07 -35.00
N TYR A 11 29.96 28.02 -36.11
CA TYR A 11 29.26 26.90 -36.78
C TYR A 11 27.87 26.55 -36.19
N GLY A 12 26.75 26.61 -36.91
CA GLY A 12 26.46 26.95 -38.30
C GLY A 12 24.94 26.75 -38.51
N SER A 13 24.32 27.63 -39.26
CA SER A 13 22.89 27.82 -39.46
C SER A 13 22.25 26.79 -40.40
N GLU A 14 21.21 26.10 -39.94
CA GLU A 14 19.89 25.92 -40.61
C GLU A 14 19.08 24.84 -39.86
N ALA A 15 18.01 25.24 -39.16
CA ALA A 15 16.96 24.32 -38.73
C ALA A 15 15.60 25.02 -38.71
N ASN A 16 14.68 24.47 -39.49
CA ASN A 16 13.28 24.84 -39.64
C ASN A 16 12.62 25.12 -38.27
N SER A 17 12.31 26.38 -37.98
CA SER A 17 11.54 26.76 -36.79
C SER A 17 10.05 26.51 -37.04
N ARG A 18 9.59 25.28 -36.80
CA ARG A 18 8.23 25.07 -36.30
C ARG A 18 8.38 24.61 -34.86
N GLY A 19 8.01 25.47 -33.93
CA GLY A 19 8.10 25.15 -32.51
C GLY A 19 7.16 23.98 -32.19
N LYS A 20 7.48 23.17 -31.17
CA LYS A 20 6.57 22.13 -30.66
C LYS A 20 5.16 22.68 -30.38
N SER A 21 5.07 23.97 -30.02
CA SER A 21 3.83 24.71 -29.85
C SER A 21 2.99 24.84 -31.13
N ASP A 22 3.61 25.00 -32.29
CA ASP A 22 2.90 25.13 -33.58
C ASP A 22 2.31 23.79 -34.01
N LEU A 23 3.01 22.69 -33.75
CA LEU A 23 2.53 21.33 -34.03
C LEU A 23 1.38 20.94 -33.09
N ILE A 24 1.43 21.38 -31.83
CA ILE A 24 0.34 21.19 -30.88
C ILE A 24 -0.88 22.02 -31.31
N LEU A 25 -0.69 23.27 -31.71
CA LEU A 25 -1.78 24.12 -32.19
C LEU A 25 -2.41 23.57 -33.48
N GLU A 26 -1.60 23.07 -34.42
CA GLU A 26 -2.11 22.42 -35.63
C GLU A 26 -2.88 21.14 -35.31
N GLY A 27 -2.44 20.36 -34.31
CA GLY A 27 -3.15 19.20 -33.80
C GLY A 27 -4.51 19.53 -33.17
N VAL A 28 -4.56 20.57 -32.34
CA VAL A 28 -5.80 21.04 -31.69
C VAL A 28 -6.80 21.54 -32.73
N LEU A 29 -6.36 22.35 -33.70
CA LEU A 29 -7.23 22.86 -34.77
C LEU A 29 -7.79 21.72 -35.65
N ARG A 30 -7.01 20.64 -35.85
CA ARG A 30 -7.46 19.48 -36.61
C ARG A 30 -8.52 18.66 -35.86
N VAL A 31 -8.38 18.54 -34.53
CA VAL A 31 -9.38 17.90 -33.66
C VAL A 31 -10.67 18.73 -33.58
N GLU A 32 -10.55 20.05 -33.48
CA GLU A 32 -11.71 20.95 -33.45
C GLU A 32 -12.53 20.91 -34.75
N LYS A 33 -11.84 20.86 -35.90
CA LYS A 33 -12.47 20.70 -37.21
C LYS A 33 -13.21 19.35 -37.33
N PHE A 34 -12.59 18.27 -36.86
CA PHE A 34 -13.20 16.95 -36.83
C PHE A 34 -14.47 16.92 -35.96
N LEU A 35 -14.44 17.55 -34.78
CA LEU A 35 -15.60 17.67 -33.90
C LEU A 35 -16.74 18.49 -34.52
N HIS A 36 -16.41 19.54 -35.30
CA HIS A 36 -17.41 20.33 -36.03
C HIS A 36 -18.05 19.55 -37.17
N GLU A 37 -17.28 18.76 -37.93
CA GLU A 37 -17.80 17.87 -38.97
C GLU A 37 -18.70 16.77 -38.39
N MET A 38 -18.33 16.21 -37.24
CA MET A 38 -19.14 15.21 -36.52
C MET A 38 -20.47 15.81 -36.03
N LYS A 39 -20.46 17.06 -35.52
CA LYS A 39 -21.66 17.79 -35.11
C LYS A 39 -22.58 18.12 -36.31
N ALA A 40 -22.01 18.44 -37.48
CA ALA A 40 -22.78 18.67 -38.70
C ALA A 40 -23.46 17.38 -39.23
N THR A 41 -22.83 16.22 -39.01
CA THR A 41 -23.37 14.90 -39.38
C THR A 41 -24.54 14.47 -38.46
N ILE A 42 -24.56 14.94 -37.21
CA ILE A 42 -25.62 14.64 -36.22
C ILE A 42 -26.88 15.50 -36.43
N VAL A 43 -26.81 16.62 -37.16
CA VAL A 43 -27.90 17.63 -37.24
C VAL A 43 -28.63 17.67 -38.60
N SER A 44 -28.33 16.77 -39.55
CA SER A 44 -29.09 16.71 -40.82
C SER A 44 -30.25 15.68 -40.77
N PRO A 45 -31.51 16.06 -41.06
CA PRO A 45 -32.66 15.18 -40.98
C PRO A 45 -32.82 14.36 -42.27
N VAL A 46 -32.77 13.03 -42.18
CA VAL A 46 -33.18 12.16 -43.27
C VAL A 46 -34.59 11.68 -43.01
N SER A 47 -35.53 12.28 -43.73
CA SER A 47 -36.91 11.82 -43.91
C SER A 47 -36.93 10.44 -44.57
N SER A 48 -37.58 9.46 -43.95
CA SER A 48 -38.23 8.37 -44.70
C SER A 48 -39.39 7.77 -43.92
N THR A 49 -40.57 8.03 -44.48
CA THR A 49 -41.92 7.53 -44.25
C THR A 49 -42.02 6.03 -43.98
N PHE A 50 -42.75 5.63 -42.93
CA PHE A 50 -43.43 4.34 -42.86
C PHE A 50 -44.90 4.49 -42.43
N HIS A 51 -45.76 3.93 -43.27
CA HIS A 51 -47.21 3.95 -43.20
C HIS A 51 -47.78 3.10 -42.06
N PHE A 52 -48.86 3.58 -41.44
CA PHE A 52 -49.78 2.83 -40.59
C PHE A 52 -50.88 2.15 -41.42
N SER A 53 -51.26 0.92 -41.04
CA SER A 53 -52.65 0.43 -41.11
C SER A 53 -52.88 -0.78 -40.19
N PRO A 54 -54.14 -1.03 -39.74
CA PRO A 54 -54.43 -1.70 -38.45
C PRO A 54 -55.33 -2.97 -38.49
N ASN A 55 -55.19 -3.81 -37.44
CA ASN A 55 -56.17 -4.73 -36.79
C ASN A 55 -56.76 -5.95 -37.55
N PRO A 56 -57.47 -6.94 -36.91
CA PRO A 56 -57.68 -7.27 -35.47
C PRO A 56 -57.75 -8.80 -35.08
N SER A 57 -57.96 -9.05 -33.77
CA SER A 57 -58.85 -10.06 -33.10
C SER A 57 -58.53 -11.58 -33.01
N HIS A 58 -58.39 -12.08 -31.76
CA HIS A 58 -59.26 -13.05 -31.04
C HIS A 58 -58.52 -13.50 -29.74
N ASP A 59 -58.95 -13.19 -28.51
CA ASP A 59 -60.08 -13.70 -27.68
C ASP A 59 -59.73 -14.85 -26.71
N GLY A 60 -60.20 -14.71 -25.46
CA GLY A 60 -60.38 -15.78 -24.45
C GLY A 60 -59.22 -15.94 -23.45
N ALA A 61 -59.17 -15.39 -22.24
CA ALA A 61 -60.09 -15.31 -21.09
C ALA A 61 -60.10 -16.54 -20.14
N PHE A 62 -59.61 -16.29 -18.92
CA PHE A 62 -60.08 -16.71 -17.58
C PHE A 62 -59.50 -17.92 -16.78
N LYS A 63 -59.13 -17.56 -15.53
CA LYS A 63 -59.13 -18.28 -14.22
C LYS A 63 -58.08 -19.40 -14.04
N GLY A 64 -57.39 -19.55 -12.91
CA GLY A 64 -57.40 -18.92 -11.58
C GLY A 64 -56.52 -19.73 -10.62
N THR A 65 -56.33 -19.21 -9.40
CA THR A 65 -55.86 -19.88 -8.15
C THR A 65 -54.39 -20.31 -8.01
N ALA A 66 -53.75 -19.75 -6.96
CA ALA A 66 -52.62 -20.32 -6.21
C ALA A 66 -53.16 -21.31 -5.14
N PRO A 67 -52.36 -22.22 -4.52
CA PRO A 67 -51.35 -21.82 -3.52
C PRO A 67 -50.08 -22.69 -3.38
N TYR A 68 -49.06 -22.11 -2.73
CA TYR A 68 -47.98 -22.69 -1.90
C TYR A 68 -47.47 -24.14 -2.14
N ALA A 69 -46.17 -24.28 -2.44
CA ALA A 69 -45.23 -25.12 -1.66
C ALA A 69 -43.76 -24.89 -2.09
N ASP A 70 -42.92 -24.69 -1.07
CA ASP A 70 -41.48 -24.91 -0.93
C ASP A 70 -40.63 -25.29 -2.14
N HIS A 71 -39.61 -24.48 -2.44
CA HIS A 71 -38.26 -24.98 -2.76
C HIS A 71 -37.17 -23.92 -2.49
N ARG A 72 -36.35 -24.17 -1.46
CA ARG A 72 -35.00 -23.61 -1.29
C ARG A 72 -34.09 -24.08 -2.43
N PRO A 73 -33.23 -23.22 -2.99
CA PRO A 73 -31.98 -23.67 -3.61
C PRO A 73 -30.81 -23.57 -2.64
N SER A 74 -29.95 -24.59 -2.72
CA SER A 74 -28.76 -24.84 -1.92
C SER A 74 -27.67 -23.80 -2.13
N VAL A 75 -27.07 -23.39 -1.01
CA VAL A 75 -25.78 -22.71 -0.94
C VAL A 75 -24.72 -23.63 -1.53
N VAL A 76 -23.94 -23.15 -2.50
CA VAL A 76 -22.73 -23.82 -3.01
C VAL A 76 -21.53 -23.04 -2.50
N SER A 77 -20.87 -23.58 -1.47
CA SER A 77 -19.54 -23.15 -1.04
C SER A 77 -18.50 -23.69 -2.03
N PRO A 78 -17.47 -22.93 -2.43
CA PRO A 78 -16.34 -23.49 -3.15
C PRO A 78 -15.41 -24.20 -2.16
N ALA A 79 -15.21 -25.50 -2.40
CA ALA A 79 -14.31 -26.35 -1.64
C ALA A 79 -12.84 -25.94 -1.84
N LEU A 80 -12.13 -25.78 -0.72
CA LEU A 80 -10.68 -25.74 -0.61
C LEU A 80 -10.09 -27.05 -1.14
N ARG A 81 -9.29 -26.98 -2.22
CA ARG A 81 -8.41 -28.08 -2.62
C ARG A 81 -7.01 -27.85 -2.08
N SER A 82 -6.63 -28.74 -1.17
CA SER A 82 -5.26 -29.06 -0.78
C SER A 82 -4.39 -29.25 -2.03
N ALA A 83 -3.33 -28.45 -2.16
CA ALA A 83 -2.28 -28.67 -3.15
C ALA A 83 -1.13 -29.42 -2.49
N SER A 84 -1.06 -30.70 -2.83
CA SER A 84 0.05 -31.63 -2.60
C SER A 84 1.31 -31.21 -3.36
N ARG A 85 2.47 -31.49 -2.75
CA ARG A 85 3.83 -31.39 -3.28
C ARG A 85 3.94 -31.93 -4.71
N GLY A 86 4.50 -31.14 -5.62
CA GLY A 86 4.91 -31.57 -6.96
C GLY A 86 6.35 -31.13 -7.24
N SER A 87 7.24 -32.10 -7.39
CA SER A 87 8.66 -31.94 -7.70
C SER A 87 8.89 -31.46 -9.15
N PHE A 88 9.86 -30.57 -9.33
CA PHE A 88 10.40 -30.15 -10.63
C PHE A 88 11.32 -31.23 -11.20
N SER A 89 11.04 -31.74 -12.41
CA SER A 89 12.05 -32.28 -13.33
C SER A 89 11.47 -32.53 -14.73
N GLY A 90 12.21 -32.14 -15.78
CA GLY A 90 12.11 -32.75 -17.12
C GLY A 90 11.73 -31.82 -18.28
N SER A 91 12.69 -31.57 -19.18
CA SER A 91 12.61 -30.85 -20.46
C SER A 91 11.92 -31.68 -21.60
N PRO A 92 11.67 -31.09 -22.80
CA PRO A 92 10.47 -31.33 -23.60
C PRO A 92 10.62 -32.34 -24.74
N LEU A 93 9.50 -32.94 -25.16
CA LEU A 93 9.35 -33.59 -26.47
C LEU A 93 8.04 -33.16 -27.15
N ASN A 94 8.17 -32.84 -28.43
CA ASN A 94 7.12 -32.43 -29.37
C ASN A 94 6.01 -33.47 -29.52
N GLU A 95 4.75 -33.06 -29.38
CA GLU A 95 3.64 -33.67 -30.12
C GLU A 95 2.73 -32.58 -30.71
N ILE A 96 2.57 -32.65 -32.03
CA ILE A 96 1.71 -31.81 -32.84
C ILE A 96 0.30 -32.41 -32.81
N HIS A 97 -0.69 -31.65 -32.34
CA HIS A 97 -2.11 -31.91 -32.63
C HIS A 97 -2.83 -30.60 -32.92
N HIS A 98 -3.47 -30.54 -34.10
CA HIS A 98 -4.29 -29.43 -34.58
C HIS A 98 -5.57 -29.27 -33.74
N PRO A 99 -5.96 -28.04 -33.33
CA PRO A 99 -7.23 -27.81 -32.66
C PRO A 99 -8.38 -27.51 -33.64
N GLN A 100 -9.49 -28.24 -33.48
CA GLN A 100 -10.80 -27.86 -33.99
C GLN A 100 -11.29 -26.57 -33.29
N ARG A 101 -11.75 -25.62 -34.10
CA ARG A 101 -12.29 -24.32 -33.67
C ARG A 101 -13.62 -24.47 -32.92
N THR A 102 -13.66 -23.95 -31.70
CA THR A 102 -14.85 -23.36 -31.08
C THR A 102 -14.58 -21.87 -30.81
N PRO A 103 -15.57 -20.97 -30.98
CA PRO A 103 -15.31 -19.53 -31.02
C PRO A 103 -15.00 -19.00 -29.61
N ILE A 104 -13.78 -18.50 -29.45
CA ILE A 104 -13.36 -17.73 -28.29
C ILE A 104 -14.04 -16.36 -28.40
N SER A 105 -14.82 -16.01 -27.38
CA SER A 105 -15.23 -14.63 -27.15
C SER A 105 -13.96 -13.82 -26.83
N GLU A 106 -13.49 -13.02 -27.79
CA GLU A 106 -12.46 -12.01 -27.54
C GLU A 106 -13.01 -11.02 -26.49
N PRO A 107 -12.32 -10.81 -25.35
CA PRO A 107 -12.64 -9.66 -24.52
C PRO A 107 -12.20 -8.41 -25.30
N GLN A 108 -13.18 -7.59 -25.68
CA GLN A 108 -12.94 -6.27 -26.25
C GLN A 108 -12.10 -5.44 -25.28
N TYR A 109 -10.79 -5.34 -25.54
CA TYR A 109 -9.91 -4.35 -24.93
C TYR A 109 -10.26 -2.98 -25.50
N GLN A 110 -11.29 -2.34 -24.95
CA GLN A 110 -11.51 -0.91 -25.10
C GLN A 110 -10.58 -0.17 -24.15
N ASN A 111 -9.58 0.53 -24.73
CA ASN A 111 -8.84 1.69 -24.19
C ASN A 111 -9.00 2.00 -22.69
N ASN A 112 -8.45 1.16 -21.81
CA ASN A 112 -8.25 1.54 -20.42
C ASN A 112 -6.83 2.10 -20.30
N PHE A 113 -6.70 3.37 -19.92
CA PHE A 113 -5.46 3.90 -19.35
C PHE A 113 -5.08 2.95 -18.19
N GLU A 114 -4.05 2.11 -18.36
CA GLU A 114 -3.83 0.92 -17.52
C GLU A 114 -3.58 1.31 -16.06
N ASN A 115 -4.64 1.26 -15.25
CA ASN A 115 -4.53 1.42 -13.81
C ASN A 115 -3.74 0.26 -13.22
N ALA A 116 -2.77 0.58 -12.36
CA ALA A 116 -1.92 -0.43 -11.76
C ALA A 116 -2.63 -1.15 -10.62
N VAL A 117 -3.21 -2.31 -10.94
CA VAL A 117 -3.91 -3.17 -10.00
C VAL A 117 -2.97 -4.28 -9.57
N LEU A 118 -2.82 -4.49 -8.26
CA LEU A 118 -2.05 -5.61 -7.73
C LEU A 118 -2.71 -6.91 -8.15
N ASP A 119 -1.95 -7.78 -8.82
CA ASP A 119 -2.46 -9.07 -9.24
C ASP A 119 -2.67 -10.00 -8.04
N SER A 120 -3.75 -10.77 -8.06
CA SER A 120 -4.02 -11.70 -6.97
C SER A 120 -2.97 -12.81 -6.97
N MET A 121 -2.48 -13.18 -5.79
CA MET A 121 -1.43 -14.19 -5.64
C MET A 121 -0.10 -13.82 -6.33
N HIS A 122 0.22 -12.52 -6.42
CA HIS A 122 1.53 -12.05 -6.88
C HIS A 122 2.69 -12.63 -6.03
N THR A 123 3.89 -12.69 -6.60
CA THR A 123 5.03 -13.44 -6.02
C THR A 123 5.97 -12.62 -5.14
N SER A 124 5.67 -11.34 -4.92
CA SER A 124 6.52 -10.44 -4.11
C SER A 124 6.35 -10.54 -2.59
N THR A 125 5.37 -11.31 -2.09
CA THR A 125 5.07 -11.39 -0.65
C THR A 125 6.23 -11.99 0.14
N THR A 126 6.33 -11.65 1.42
CA THR A 126 7.30 -12.23 2.34
C THR A 126 7.15 -13.75 2.44
N GLU A 127 5.90 -14.24 2.46
CA GLU A 127 5.61 -15.69 2.44
C GLU A 127 6.15 -16.35 1.16
N SER A 128 6.01 -15.70 -0.02
CA SER A 128 6.56 -16.21 -1.28
C SER A 128 8.09 -16.29 -1.25
N VAL A 129 8.76 -15.31 -0.64
CA VAL A 129 10.22 -15.34 -0.45
C VAL A 129 10.60 -16.51 0.46
N LEU A 130 9.91 -16.72 1.58
CA LEU A 130 10.19 -17.83 2.49
C LEU A 130 10.07 -19.20 1.81
N GLN A 131 9.27 -19.33 0.75
CA GLN A 131 9.14 -20.58 -0.03
C GLN A 131 10.30 -20.82 -1.01
N TRP A 132 11.30 -19.94 -1.11
CA TRP A 132 12.45 -20.16 -2.02
C TRP A 132 13.24 -21.43 -1.65
N PRO A 133 13.63 -22.29 -2.62
CA PRO A 133 14.36 -23.53 -2.36
C PRO A 133 15.67 -23.34 -1.59
N HIS A 134 16.28 -22.15 -1.70
CA HIS A 134 17.53 -21.78 -1.03
C HIS A 134 17.44 -21.88 0.50
N PHE A 135 16.25 -21.81 1.06
CA PHE A 135 16.05 -21.95 2.50
C PHE A 135 15.96 -23.40 2.98
N ASP A 136 15.94 -24.40 2.09
CA ASP A 136 15.98 -25.83 2.44
C ASP A 136 17.29 -26.22 3.12
N ALA A 137 18.35 -25.44 2.90
CA ALA A 137 19.65 -25.61 3.55
C ALA A 137 19.64 -25.27 5.05
N PHE A 138 18.63 -24.54 5.54
CA PHE A 138 18.52 -24.12 6.93
C PHE A 138 17.46 -24.98 7.64
N PRO A 139 17.90 -25.93 8.50
CA PRO A 139 16.97 -26.70 9.30
C PRO A 139 16.06 -25.77 10.10
N ASN A 140 14.77 -26.12 10.15
CA ASN A 140 13.77 -25.47 10.97
C ASN A 140 13.38 -24.03 10.56
N MET A 141 13.88 -23.48 9.44
CA MET A 141 13.50 -22.15 8.95
C MET A 141 11.98 -21.99 8.77
N ARG A 142 11.32 -23.07 8.35
CA ARG A 142 9.86 -23.11 8.12
C ARG A 142 9.10 -23.82 9.24
N ASP A 143 9.80 -24.32 10.25
CA ASP A 143 9.16 -25.09 11.32
C ASP A 143 8.25 -24.18 12.12
N GLY A 144 7.03 -24.68 12.37
CA GLY A 144 5.99 -23.93 13.07
C GLY A 144 5.55 -22.65 12.36
N TYR A 145 5.91 -22.43 11.09
CA TYR A 145 5.36 -21.32 10.31
C TYR A 145 3.88 -21.58 10.00
N ILE A 146 3.03 -20.60 10.31
CA ILE A 146 1.61 -20.63 9.99
C ILE A 146 1.34 -19.55 8.95
N PRO A 147 0.65 -19.85 7.83
CA PRO A 147 0.27 -18.84 6.85
C PRO A 147 -0.40 -17.64 7.49
N ILE A 148 -0.01 -16.42 7.09
CA ILE A 148 -0.39 -15.18 7.76
C ILE A 148 -1.91 -15.03 7.89
N PHE A 149 -2.66 -15.36 6.84
CA PHE A 149 -4.11 -15.31 6.86
C PHE A 149 -4.70 -16.26 7.93
N HIS A 150 -4.26 -17.52 7.98
CA HIS A 150 -4.74 -18.48 8.99
C HIS A 150 -4.37 -18.05 10.41
N LEU A 151 -3.17 -17.49 10.57
CA LEU A 151 -2.69 -17.01 11.86
C LEU A 151 -3.57 -15.86 12.38
N GLU A 152 -3.87 -14.88 11.52
CA GLU A 152 -4.72 -13.74 11.88
C GLU A 152 -6.21 -14.11 12.00
N GLN A 153 -6.69 -15.07 11.19
CA GLN A 153 -8.05 -15.61 11.29
C GLN A 153 -8.28 -16.36 12.61
N SER A 154 -7.25 -17.03 13.13
CA SER A 154 -7.35 -17.80 14.38
C SER A 154 -7.41 -16.93 15.65
N ARG A 155 -7.30 -15.60 15.51
CA ARG A 155 -7.25 -14.69 16.66
C ARG A 155 -8.57 -14.68 17.43
N PRO A 156 -8.53 -14.48 18.76
CA PRO A 156 -9.74 -14.29 19.52
C PRO A 156 -10.49 -13.05 19.02
N ALA A 157 -11.81 -13.18 19.03
CA ALA A 157 -12.73 -12.09 18.73
C ALA A 157 -12.40 -10.86 19.60
N VAL A 158 -12.64 -9.67 19.03
CA VAL A 158 -12.48 -8.41 19.76
C VAL A 158 -13.51 -8.40 20.89
N LYS A 159 -13.02 -8.26 22.12
CA LYS A 159 -13.88 -8.19 23.31
C LYS A 159 -14.30 -6.74 23.52
N THR A 160 -15.60 -6.52 23.67
CA THR A 160 -16.18 -5.23 24.03
C THR A 160 -16.65 -5.25 25.48
N ARG A 161 -16.62 -4.10 26.17
CA ARG A 161 -17.16 -4.01 27.55
C ARG A 161 -18.68 -4.06 27.50
N ALA A 162 -19.32 -4.67 28.50
CA ALA A 162 -20.78 -4.79 28.53
C ALA A 162 -21.49 -3.42 28.56
N THR A 163 -20.95 -2.46 29.32
CA THR A 163 -21.52 -1.12 29.48
C THR A 163 -20.63 -0.09 28.78
N PRO A 164 -21.19 0.87 28.01
CA PRO A 164 -20.41 2.00 27.51
C PRO A 164 -19.90 2.82 28.69
N VAL A 165 -18.60 3.10 28.70
CA VAL A 165 -17.96 3.96 29.71
C VAL A 165 -17.19 5.02 28.96
N TYR A 166 -17.57 6.27 29.18
CA TYR A 166 -16.82 7.41 28.67
C TYR A 166 -15.80 7.84 29.72
N PRO A 167 -14.54 8.09 29.32
CA PRO A 167 -13.55 8.59 30.25
C PRO A 167 -13.93 10.01 30.69
N TYR A 168 -13.65 10.33 31.95
CA TYR A 168 -13.70 11.71 32.41
C TYR A 168 -12.52 12.47 31.81
N VAL A 169 -12.79 13.57 31.11
CA VAL A 169 -11.80 14.42 30.45
C VAL A 169 -12.06 15.88 30.79
N THR A 170 -11.00 16.66 31.03
CA THR A 170 -11.11 18.11 31.17
C THR A 170 -11.12 18.79 29.81
N ALA A 171 -11.36 20.11 29.76
CA ALA A 171 -11.24 20.87 28.53
C ALA A 171 -9.82 20.79 27.94
N GLU A 172 -8.80 20.81 28.79
CA GLU A 172 -7.39 20.67 28.39
C GLU A 172 -7.10 19.27 27.83
N ASP A 173 -7.67 18.21 28.40
CA ASP A 173 -7.54 16.85 27.84
C ASP A 173 -8.17 16.77 26.45
N ILE A 174 -9.33 17.39 26.24
CA ILE A 174 -10.01 17.41 24.94
C ILE A 174 -9.13 18.10 23.90
N ASP A 175 -8.58 19.27 24.24
CA ASP A 175 -7.73 20.05 23.36
C ASP A 175 -6.42 19.30 23.03
N GLU A 176 -5.76 18.68 24.02
CA GLU A 176 -4.55 17.86 23.82
C GLU A 176 -4.81 16.69 22.85
N ILE A 177 -5.94 15.98 23.03
CA ILE A 177 -6.29 14.82 22.20
C ILE A 177 -6.62 15.25 20.77
N ILE A 178 -7.36 16.35 20.60
CA ILE A 178 -7.73 16.87 19.28
C ILE A 178 -6.51 17.41 18.54
N GLU A 179 -5.63 18.15 19.22
CA GLU A 179 -4.36 18.63 18.66
C GLU A 179 -3.48 17.45 18.24
N SER A 180 -3.40 16.40 19.07
CA SER A 180 -2.68 15.19 18.70
C SER A 180 -3.28 14.51 17.46
N PHE A 181 -4.60 14.44 17.33
CA PHE A 181 -5.27 13.92 16.14
C PHE A 181 -4.95 14.75 14.88
N GLU A 182 -5.00 16.09 14.99
CA GLU A 182 -4.68 17.02 13.91
C GLU A 182 -3.24 16.80 13.40
N HIS A 183 -2.25 16.77 14.30
CA HIS A 183 -0.83 16.60 13.95
C HIS A 183 -0.40 15.18 13.58
N THR A 184 -1.27 14.18 13.75
CA THR A 184 -0.95 12.79 13.39
C THR A 184 -1.84 12.32 12.24
N ILE A 185 -3.06 11.87 12.54
CA ILE A 185 -3.92 11.20 11.57
C ILE A 185 -4.34 12.14 10.47
N ASN A 186 -4.76 13.35 10.85
CA ASN A 186 -5.22 14.32 9.89
C ASN A 186 -4.06 14.91 9.09
N PHE A 187 -2.83 14.92 9.64
CA PHE A 187 -1.65 15.27 8.86
C PHE A 187 -1.34 14.21 7.78
N TRP A 188 -1.35 12.91 8.14
CA TRP A 188 -1.03 11.83 7.19
C TRP A 188 -2.15 11.58 6.16
N TYR A 189 -3.40 11.70 6.62
CA TYR A 189 -4.62 11.45 5.86
C TYR A 189 -5.60 12.62 6.10
N PRO A 190 -5.43 13.76 5.39
CA PRO A 190 -6.16 15.01 5.62
C PRO A 190 -7.63 14.89 5.22
N THR A 191 -8.41 14.19 6.03
CA THR A 191 -9.78 13.77 5.72
C THR A 191 -10.81 14.54 6.55
N MET A 192 -10.42 15.05 7.72
CA MET A 192 -11.28 15.83 8.60
C MET A 192 -11.08 17.32 8.43
N SER A 193 -12.14 18.06 8.12
CA SER A 193 -12.05 19.52 8.01
C SER A 193 -11.97 20.19 9.37
N ARG A 194 -11.51 21.44 9.38
CA ARG A 194 -11.53 22.27 10.60
C ARG A 194 -12.94 22.43 11.17
N GLY A 195 -13.93 22.64 10.30
CA GLY A 195 -15.33 22.79 10.72
C GLY A 195 -15.85 21.54 11.41
N GLN A 196 -15.50 20.35 10.90
CA GLN A 196 -15.87 19.09 11.54
C GLN A 196 -15.13 18.88 12.86
N LEU A 197 -13.85 19.25 12.93
CA LEU A 197 -13.06 19.11 14.15
C LEU A 197 -13.60 20.00 15.27
N GLU A 198 -14.02 21.22 14.94
CA GLU A 198 -14.69 22.13 15.86
C GLU A 198 -16.06 21.60 16.31
N GLN A 199 -16.85 21.01 15.41
CA GLN A 199 -18.12 20.36 15.77
C GLN A 199 -17.90 19.18 16.73
N VAL A 200 -16.88 18.36 16.48
CA VAL A 200 -16.52 17.24 17.36
C VAL A 200 -16.06 17.76 18.73
N ARG A 201 -15.20 18.79 18.76
CA ARG A 201 -14.74 19.42 19.99
C ARG A 201 -15.91 19.87 20.86
N ASN A 202 -16.84 20.63 20.27
CA ASN A 202 -17.98 21.17 20.98
C ASN A 202 -18.92 20.05 21.48
N LEU A 203 -19.15 19.00 20.68
CA LEU A 203 -19.93 17.84 21.12
C LEU A 203 -19.32 17.13 22.33
N ILE A 204 -18.00 16.93 22.36
CA ILE A 204 -17.33 16.29 23.49
C ILE A 204 -17.35 17.20 24.73
N ALA A 205 -17.16 18.51 24.54
CA ALA A 205 -17.17 19.49 25.63
C ALA A 205 -18.57 19.67 26.26
N ASP A 206 -19.63 19.66 25.45
CA ASP A 206 -21.02 19.75 25.90
C ASP A 206 -21.52 18.45 26.57
N GLY A 207 -20.78 17.36 26.37
CA GLY A 207 -21.11 16.03 26.87
C GLY A 207 -21.71 15.13 25.79
N ILE A 208 -21.23 13.89 25.73
CA ILE A 208 -21.65 12.91 24.71
C ILE A 208 -23.14 12.57 24.91
N PRO A 209 -24.01 12.85 23.94
CA PRO A 209 -25.43 12.56 24.07
C PRO A 209 -25.70 11.05 24.09
N GLU A 210 -26.80 10.63 24.73
CA GLU A 210 -27.17 9.21 24.82
C GLU A 210 -27.54 8.61 23.46
N GLY A 211 -28.02 9.43 22.52
CA GLY A 211 -28.50 8.99 21.21
C GLY A 211 -27.41 8.40 20.31
N ASP A 212 -27.81 7.45 19.46
CA ASP A 212 -26.94 6.85 18.46
C ASP A 212 -26.95 7.70 17.18
N SER A 213 -25.96 8.59 17.03
CA SER A 213 -25.77 9.38 15.81
C SER A 213 -24.40 9.15 15.18
N ILE A 214 -24.31 9.38 13.86
CA ILE A 214 -23.03 9.27 13.13
C ILE A 214 -22.01 10.29 13.65
N LEU A 215 -22.47 11.49 14.02
CA LEU A 215 -21.60 12.53 14.57
C LEU A 215 -20.99 12.11 15.91
N VAL A 216 -21.74 11.42 16.76
CA VAL A 216 -21.20 10.82 18.00
C VAL A 216 -20.14 9.77 17.65
N CYS A 217 -20.39 8.89 16.69
CA CYS A 217 -19.39 7.91 16.27
C CYS A 217 -18.11 8.58 15.75
N LEU A 218 -18.25 9.62 14.93
CA LEU A 218 -17.11 10.40 14.43
C LEU A 218 -16.34 11.04 15.58
N ALA A 219 -17.03 11.69 16.52
CA ALA A 219 -16.40 12.34 17.67
C ALA A 219 -15.62 11.34 18.53
N LEU A 220 -16.22 10.19 18.86
CA LEU A 220 -15.56 9.13 19.63
C LEU A 220 -14.35 8.55 18.87
N LEU A 221 -14.45 8.37 17.54
CA LEU A 221 -13.33 7.91 16.72
C LEU A 221 -12.19 8.93 16.68
N THR A 222 -12.49 10.22 16.52
CA THR A 222 -11.49 11.30 16.59
C THR A 222 -10.77 11.31 17.93
N MET A 223 -11.50 11.20 19.04
CA MET A 223 -10.91 11.12 20.38
C MET A 223 -10.08 9.85 20.58
N ALA A 224 -10.57 8.71 20.09
CA ALA A 224 -9.84 7.44 20.16
C ALA A 224 -8.51 7.51 19.40
N LEU A 225 -8.54 8.06 18.19
CA LEU A 225 -7.36 8.18 17.33
C LEU A 225 -6.39 9.28 17.81
N GLY A 226 -6.88 10.38 18.40
CA GLY A 226 -6.03 11.36 19.06
C GLY A 226 -5.28 10.76 20.26
N CYS A 227 -5.95 9.91 21.04
CA CYS A 227 -5.28 9.13 22.09
C CYS A 227 -4.19 8.21 21.51
N VAL A 228 -4.42 7.61 20.33
CA VAL A 228 -3.39 6.83 19.64
C VAL A 228 -2.19 7.69 19.25
N GLY A 229 -2.42 8.90 18.72
CA GLY A 229 -1.36 9.87 18.42
C GLY A 229 -0.47 10.16 19.64
N LEU A 230 -1.08 10.38 20.81
CA LEU A 230 -0.36 10.56 22.08
C LEU A 230 0.42 9.30 22.53
N VAL A 231 -0.05 8.11 22.14
CA VAL A 231 0.64 6.83 22.41
C VAL A 231 1.84 6.63 21.48
N THR A 232 1.81 7.13 20.25
CA THR A 232 2.84 6.86 19.24
C THR A 232 3.81 8.02 18.98
N THR A 233 3.54 9.21 19.50
CA THR A 233 4.41 10.38 19.30
C THR A 233 5.80 10.23 19.94
N GLY A 234 6.85 10.76 19.30
CA GLY A 234 8.20 10.85 19.86
C GLY A 234 8.93 9.50 20.03
N LEU A 235 8.57 8.48 19.25
CA LEU A 235 9.21 7.15 19.28
C LEU A 235 10.41 7.01 18.31
N ALA A 236 10.69 8.04 17.50
CA ALA A 236 11.81 8.03 16.57
C ALA A 236 13.18 8.17 17.26
N SER A 237 13.20 8.81 18.44
CA SER A 237 14.40 8.95 19.27
C SER A 237 14.84 7.61 19.85
N THR A 238 16.15 7.35 19.87
CA THR A 238 16.75 6.14 20.45
C THR A 238 16.86 6.18 21.98
N SER A 239 16.37 7.24 22.63
CA SER A 239 16.38 7.37 24.09
C SER A 239 15.44 6.37 24.77
N SER A 240 15.92 5.69 25.81
CA SER A 240 15.08 4.82 26.63
C SER A 240 13.92 5.60 27.25
N LEU A 241 12.69 5.12 27.07
CA LEU A 241 11.50 5.73 27.66
C LEU A 241 11.59 5.67 29.20
N SER A 242 11.15 6.75 29.87
CA SER A 242 10.99 6.75 31.33
C SER A 242 9.80 5.86 31.77
N GLU A 243 9.75 5.43 33.03
CA GLU A 243 8.57 4.73 33.58
C GLU A 243 7.32 5.63 33.55
N GLU A 244 7.50 6.92 33.77
CA GLU A 244 6.41 7.90 33.74
C GLU A 244 5.81 8.02 32.34
N ASP A 245 6.64 8.05 31.29
CA ASP A 245 6.19 8.03 29.90
C ASP A 245 5.44 6.75 29.55
N ARG A 246 5.95 5.59 29.99
CA ARG A 246 5.27 4.30 29.80
C ARG A 246 3.88 4.32 30.43
N LYS A 247 3.78 4.79 31.68
CA LYS A 247 2.51 4.90 32.40
C LYS A 247 1.55 5.88 31.73
N ARG A 248 2.05 7.02 31.27
CA ARG A 248 1.26 8.03 30.54
C ARG A 248 0.69 7.47 29.24
N ARG A 249 1.52 6.80 28.43
CA ARG A 249 1.08 6.15 27.18
C ARG A 249 0.06 5.04 27.46
N ALA A 250 0.29 4.20 28.47
CA ALA A 250 -0.67 3.16 28.86
C ALA A 250 -2.04 3.75 29.27
N SER A 251 -2.04 4.88 29.98
CA SER A 251 -3.27 5.61 30.35
C SER A 251 -4.01 6.13 29.12
N LYS A 252 -3.32 6.84 28.21
CA LYS A 252 -3.92 7.37 26.97
C LYS A 252 -4.40 6.23 26.06
N ARG A 253 -3.69 5.10 26.01
CA ARG A 253 -4.18 3.89 25.32
C ARG A 253 -5.49 3.39 25.91
N ALA A 254 -5.55 3.20 27.23
CA ALA A 254 -6.77 2.71 27.88
C ALA A 254 -7.97 3.65 27.62
N MET A 255 -7.72 4.96 27.61
CA MET A 255 -8.72 5.97 27.24
C MET A 255 -9.19 5.82 25.79
N GLY A 256 -8.27 5.65 24.84
CA GLY A 256 -8.60 5.39 23.45
C GLY A 256 -9.44 4.12 23.27
N ASP A 257 -9.12 3.05 24.01
CA ASP A 257 -9.87 1.78 23.96
C ASP A 257 -11.32 1.98 24.46
N MET A 258 -11.56 2.87 25.43
CA MET A 258 -12.91 3.18 25.93
C MET A 258 -13.78 3.88 24.87
N TYR A 259 -13.19 4.85 24.16
CA TYR A 259 -13.87 5.51 23.06
C TYR A 259 -14.17 4.55 21.92
N PHE A 260 -13.18 3.75 21.49
CA PHE A 260 -13.37 2.79 20.41
C PHE A 260 -14.37 1.68 20.75
N ASP A 261 -14.36 1.16 21.98
CA ASP A 261 -15.36 0.20 22.46
C ASP A 261 -16.79 0.75 22.36
N SER A 262 -16.97 2.05 22.62
CA SER A 262 -18.26 2.72 22.49
C SER A 262 -18.70 2.85 21.03
N VAL A 263 -17.76 3.08 20.10
CA VAL A 263 -18.03 3.11 18.66
C VAL A 263 -18.49 1.75 18.15
N LEU A 264 -17.82 0.67 18.55
CA LEU A 264 -18.18 -0.69 18.09
C LEU A 264 -19.63 -1.07 18.43
N LYS A 265 -20.19 -0.55 19.53
CA LYS A 265 -21.60 -0.76 19.92
C LYS A 265 -22.58 0.01 19.02
N LYS A 266 -22.15 1.16 18.49
CA LYS A 266 -22.95 2.09 17.68
C LYS A 266 -22.70 1.94 16.17
N LEU A 267 -21.79 1.04 15.78
CA LEU A 267 -21.31 0.91 14.41
C LEU A 267 -22.40 0.54 13.39
N HIS A 268 -23.48 -0.09 13.86
CA HIS A 268 -24.65 -0.36 13.03
C HIS A 268 -25.21 0.93 12.39
N VAL A 269 -25.24 2.05 13.14
CA VAL A 269 -25.67 3.36 12.62
C VAL A 269 -24.79 3.84 11.48
N VAL A 270 -23.47 3.59 11.57
CA VAL A 270 -22.52 3.96 10.51
C VAL A 270 -22.79 3.14 9.25
N HIS A 271 -23.03 1.83 9.38
CA HIS A 271 -23.27 0.96 8.24
C HIS A 271 -24.59 1.27 7.50
N THR A 272 -25.66 1.55 8.25
CA THR A 272 -26.99 1.83 7.68
C THR A 272 -27.08 3.18 6.97
N ASN A 273 -26.14 4.10 7.23
CA ASN A 273 -26.11 5.41 6.60
C ASN A 273 -25.22 5.44 5.36
N VAL A 274 -25.66 6.16 4.34
CA VAL A 274 -24.91 6.41 3.10
C VAL A 274 -24.63 7.89 3.02
N GLY A 275 -23.36 8.27 3.20
CA GLY A 275 -22.94 9.67 3.19
C GLY A 275 -21.49 9.83 3.63
N SER A 276 -20.95 11.03 3.43
CA SER A 276 -19.54 11.36 3.67
C SER A 276 -19.08 11.04 5.10
N THR A 277 -19.88 11.41 6.11
CA THR A 277 -19.55 11.17 7.53
C THR A 277 -19.53 9.69 7.89
N ALA A 278 -20.45 8.89 7.33
CA ALA A 278 -20.48 7.45 7.56
C ALA A 278 -19.24 6.76 6.96
N THR A 279 -18.88 7.14 5.73
CA THR A 279 -17.64 6.68 5.06
C THR A 279 -16.40 7.04 5.88
N HIS A 280 -16.38 8.25 6.44
CA HIS A 280 -15.29 8.72 7.30
C HIS A 280 -15.17 7.90 8.59
N CYS A 281 -16.29 7.57 9.24
CA CYS A 281 -16.29 6.72 10.43
C CYS A 281 -15.76 5.30 10.13
N LEU A 282 -16.11 4.72 8.97
CA LEU A 282 -15.55 3.41 8.57
C LEU A 282 -14.05 3.49 8.36
N PHE A 283 -13.56 4.53 7.69
CA PHE A 283 -12.13 4.76 7.51
C PHE A 283 -11.39 4.87 8.86
N PHE A 284 -11.89 5.67 9.80
CA PHE A 284 -11.27 5.80 11.13
C PHE A 284 -11.38 4.53 11.97
N THR A 285 -12.43 3.74 11.79
CA THR A 285 -12.54 2.41 12.40
C THR A 285 -11.43 1.48 11.90
N ALA A 286 -11.14 1.51 10.59
CA ALA A 286 -10.00 0.81 10.00
C ALA A 286 -8.66 1.27 10.59
N MET A 287 -8.44 2.58 10.73
CA MET A 287 -7.22 3.15 11.32
C MET A 287 -7.00 2.67 12.76
N TYR A 288 -8.06 2.58 13.55
CA TYR A 288 -7.96 2.06 14.91
C TYR A 288 -7.63 0.55 14.91
N PHE A 289 -8.21 -0.23 14.00
CA PHE A 289 -7.83 -1.65 13.85
C PHE A 289 -6.39 -1.84 13.37
N ALA A 290 -5.86 -0.95 12.54
CA ALA A 290 -4.45 -0.94 12.17
C ALA A 290 -3.56 -0.74 13.41
N PHE A 291 -3.92 0.21 14.29
CA PHE A 291 -3.25 0.39 15.59
C PHE A 291 -3.41 -0.83 16.53
N LEU A 292 -4.53 -1.55 16.49
CA LEU A 292 -4.66 -2.82 17.20
C LEU A 292 -3.86 -3.98 16.53
N ARG A 293 -3.13 -3.69 15.45
CA ARG A 293 -2.43 -4.67 14.58
C ARG A 293 -3.35 -5.81 14.20
N ARG A 294 -4.60 -5.49 13.82
CA ARG A 294 -5.66 -6.42 13.42
C ARG A 294 -5.92 -6.29 11.91
N PRO A 295 -5.04 -6.88 11.07
CA PRO A 295 -5.01 -6.63 9.63
C PRO A 295 -6.30 -7.02 8.91
N LEU A 296 -6.93 -8.14 9.29
CA LEU A 296 -8.16 -8.59 8.64
C LEU A 296 -9.34 -7.64 8.93
N GLN A 297 -9.47 -7.18 10.17
CA GLN A 297 -10.48 -6.18 10.54
C GLN A 297 -10.15 -4.83 9.89
N ALA A 298 -8.90 -4.38 9.92
CA ALA A 298 -8.50 -3.14 9.25
C ALA A 298 -8.85 -3.17 7.75
N TRP A 299 -8.50 -4.26 7.07
CA TRP A 299 -8.85 -4.48 5.66
C TRP A 299 -10.37 -4.48 5.41
N GLU A 300 -11.17 -5.09 6.29
CA GLU A 300 -12.64 -5.10 6.17
C GLU A 300 -13.22 -3.68 6.18
N TYR A 301 -12.79 -2.84 7.13
CA TYR A 301 -13.28 -1.46 7.23
C TYR A 301 -12.69 -0.54 6.14
N ILE A 302 -11.47 -0.80 5.66
CA ILE A 302 -10.94 -0.15 4.46
C ILE A 302 -11.85 -0.47 3.27
N ASN A 303 -12.21 -1.75 3.08
CA ASN A 303 -13.10 -2.17 1.99
C ASN A 303 -14.50 -1.56 2.12
N ALA A 304 -15.05 -1.50 3.33
CA ALA A 304 -16.35 -0.89 3.56
C ALA A 304 -16.34 0.63 3.26
N ALA A 305 -15.28 1.34 3.65
CA ALA A 305 -15.08 2.74 3.30
C ALA A 305 -14.90 2.92 1.78
N SER A 306 -14.04 2.12 1.15
CA SER A 306 -13.83 2.06 -0.30
C SER A 306 -15.15 1.85 -1.05
N ALA A 307 -15.97 0.89 -0.64
CA ALA A 307 -17.25 0.61 -1.30
C ALA A 307 -18.19 1.83 -1.26
N LYS A 308 -18.24 2.55 -0.13
CA LYS A 308 -19.01 3.80 -0.03
C LYS A 308 -18.39 4.93 -0.85
N CYS A 309 -17.06 5.05 -0.90
CA CYS A 309 -16.38 6.00 -1.81
C CYS A 309 -16.75 5.73 -3.27
N LEU A 310 -16.64 4.48 -3.74
CA LEU A 310 -17.00 4.11 -5.10
C LEU A 310 -18.46 4.43 -5.42
N LEU A 311 -19.37 4.13 -4.49
CA LEU A 311 -20.79 4.45 -4.61
C LEU A 311 -21.02 5.97 -4.73
N LEU A 312 -20.47 6.76 -3.80
CA LEU A 312 -20.70 8.20 -3.73
C LEU A 312 -19.99 8.97 -4.86
N LEU A 313 -18.84 8.50 -5.33
CA LEU A 313 -18.17 9.08 -6.51
C LEU A 313 -18.93 8.77 -7.81
N SER A 314 -19.60 7.62 -7.88
CA SER A 314 -20.38 7.23 -9.07
C SER A 314 -21.77 7.87 -9.08
N TYR A 315 -22.36 8.04 -7.89
CA TYR A 315 -23.69 8.60 -7.69
C TYR A 315 -23.65 9.67 -6.58
N PRO A 316 -23.11 10.87 -6.87
CA PRO A 316 -23.08 11.95 -5.89
C PRO A 316 -24.50 12.33 -5.45
N PRO A 317 -24.78 12.45 -4.15
CA PRO A 317 -26.07 12.93 -3.67
C PRO A 317 -26.39 14.35 -4.18
N GLU A 318 -27.64 14.62 -4.53
CA GLU A 318 -28.07 15.94 -5.04
C GLU A 318 -27.79 17.09 -4.07
N SER A 319 -27.82 16.81 -2.76
CA SER A 319 -27.57 17.77 -1.69
C SER A 319 -26.13 17.76 -1.15
N GLU A 320 -25.20 17.09 -1.83
CA GLU A 320 -23.82 16.95 -1.35
C GLU A 320 -23.06 18.27 -1.47
N SER A 321 -22.44 18.72 -0.37
CA SER A 321 -21.60 19.92 -0.39
C SER A 321 -20.25 19.66 -1.08
N ALA A 322 -19.59 20.71 -1.57
CA ALA A 322 -18.23 20.59 -2.12
C ALA A 322 -17.24 20.02 -1.08
N GLU A 323 -17.45 20.32 0.20
CA GLU A 323 -16.62 19.79 1.29
C GLU A 323 -16.82 18.28 1.47
N ASP A 324 -18.05 17.79 1.33
CA ASP A 324 -18.37 16.36 1.37
C ASP A 324 -17.71 15.61 0.20
N GLN A 325 -17.77 16.17 -1.01
CA GLN A 325 -17.12 15.60 -2.20
C GLN A 325 -15.61 15.50 -2.04
N GLU A 326 -14.95 16.58 -1.59
CA GLU A 326 -13.50 16.57 -1.34
C GLU A 326 -13.12 15.65 -0.18
N ARG A 327 -13.97 15.50 0.83
CA ARG A 327 -13.77 14.50 1.89
C ARG A 327 -13.80 13.07 1.34
N ILE A 328 -14.81 12.73 0.53
CA ILE A 328 -14.91 11.41 -0.10
C ILE A 328 -13.70 11.13 -0.98
N ARG A 329 -13.23 12.11 -1.75
CA ARG A 329 -12.02 11.98 -2.58
C ARG A 329 -10.77 11.71 -1.74
N ARG A 330 -10.58 12.41 -0.63
CA ARG A 330 -9.43 12.20 0.27
C ARG A 330 -9.50 10.86 1.00
N ILE A 331 -10.70 10.41 1.40
CA ILE A 331 -10.89 9.06 1.95
C ILE A 331 -10.62 7.99 0.89
N PHE A 332 -11.04 8.19 -0.37
CA PHE A 332 -10.75 7.29 -1.48
C PHE A 332 -9.24 7.07 -1.64
N TRP A 333 -8.46 8.15 -1.73
CA TRP A 333 -7.00 8.05 -1.88
C TRP A 333 -6.32 7.45 -0.65
N SER A 334 -6.85 7.71 0.55
CA SER A 334 -6.37 7.08 1.78
C SER A 334 -6.61 5.57 1.76
N CYS A 335 -7.80 5.13 1.34
CA CYS A 335 -8.14 3.72 1.18
C CYS A 335 -7.32 3.06 0.08
N TYR A 336 -7.06 3.74 -1.04
CA TYR A 336 -6.18 3.26 -2.10
C TYR A 336 -4.77 2.95 -1.58
N ILE A 337 -4.20 3.83 -0.75
CA ILE A 337 -2.88 3.61 -0.13
C ILE A 337 -2.91 2.39 0.77
N LEU A 338 -3.82 2.38 1.74
CA LEU A 338 -3.86 1.35 2.77
C LEU A 338 -4.22 -0.01 2.18
N GLU A 339 -5.25 -0.11 1.34
CA GLU A 339 -5.65 -1.38 0.71
C GLU A 339 -4.48 -1.98 -0.08
N SER A 340 -3.78 -1.17 -0.87
CA SER A 340 -2.62 -1.62 -1.63
C SER A 340 -1.48 -2.13 -0.74
N ASP A 341 -1.26 -1.53 0.42
CA ASP A 341 -0.27 -2.02 1.40
C ASP A 341 -0.66 -3.39 1.97
N TYR A 342 -1.92 -3.60 2.34
CA TYR A 342 -2.39 -4.90 2.82
C TYR A 342 -2.30 -5.98 1.73
N LEU A 343 -2.72 -5.66 0.51
CA LEU A 343 -2.68 -6.57 -0.63
C LEU A 343 -1.25 -6.98 -1.00
N ALA A 344 -0.25 -6.12 -0.76
CA ALA A 344 1.16 -6.42 -1.03
C ALA A 344 1.74 -7.57 -0.19
N GLU A 345 1.12 -7.94 0.93
CA GLU A 345 1.49 -9.12 1.73
C GLU A 345 0.39 -10.18 1.80
N LEU A 346 -0.89 -9.77 1.79
CA LEU A 346 -2.04 -10.67 1.73
C LEU A 346 -2.68 -10.65 0.34
N SER A 347 -1.92 -11.11 -0.66
CA SER A 347 -2.27 -11.05 -2.08
C SER A 347 -3.51 -11.87 -2.50
N GLY A 348 -4.01 -12.72 -1.60
CA GLY A 348 -5.25 -13.47 -1.79
C GLY A 348 -6.52 -12.74 -1.32
N LEU A 349 -6.39 -11.56 -0.69
CA LEU A 349 -7.57 -10.81 -0.23
C LEU A 349 -8.38 -10.25 -1.40
N PRO A 350 -9.72 -10.18 -1.27
CA PRO A 350 -10.56 -9.46 -2.22
C PRO A 350 -10.17 -7.98 -2.31
N GLN A 351 -10.32 -7.42 -3.51
CA GLN A 351 -10.08 -6.01 -3.78
C GLN A 351 -11.41 -5.27 -3.86
N SER A 352 -11.50 -4.09 -3.25
CA SER A 352 -12.71 -3.25 -3.34
C SER A 352 -12.96 -2.68 -4.72
N GLY A 353 -11.90 -2.52 -5.53
CA GLY A 353 -11.94 -1.91 -6.85
C GLY A 353 -11.46 -0.46 -6.91
N VAL A 354 -11.00 0.14 -5.80
CA VAL A 354 -10.47 1.52 -5.81
C VAL A 354 -9.27 1.68 -6.75
N ALA A 355 -8.38 0.68 -6.80
CA ALA A 355 -7.26 0.68 -7.74
C ALA A 355 -7.72 0.68 -9.22
N ARG A 356 -8.94 0.23 -9.54
CA ARG A 356 -9.43 0.18 -10.93
C ARG A 356 -9.88 1.54 -11.46
N ILE A 357 -10.08 2.53 -10.61
CA ILE A 357 -10.55 3.87 -11.01
C ILE A 357 -9.58 4.98 -10.60
N GLU A 358 -8.34 4.63 -10.20
CA GLU A 358 -7.38 5.62 -9.70
C GLU A 358 -7.06 6.72 -10.72
N SER A 359 -6.92 6.40 -12.01
CA SER A 359 -6.58 7.40 -13.05
C SER A 359 -7.73 8.33 -13.40
N THR A 360 -8.97 7.88 -13.20
CA THR A 360 -10.18 8.67 -13.46
C THR A 360 -10.62 9.46 -12.24
N THR A 361 -10.10 9.15 -11.06
CA THR A 361 -10.41 9.88 -9.83
C THR A 361 -9.47 11.07 -9.72
N PRO A 362 -9.98 12.31 -9.58
CA PRO A 362 -9.12 13.47 -9.41
C PRO A 362 -8.26 13.35 -8.15
N LEU A 363 -7.07 13.96 -8.15
CA LEU A 363 -6.31 14.16 -6.92
C LEU A 363 -7.06 15.12 -5.97
N PRO A 364 -6.76 15.10 -4.66
CA PRO A 364 -7.34 16.04 -3.70
C PRO A 364 -7.23 17.50 -4.20
N GLY A 365 -8.36 18.23 -4.15
CA GLY A 365 -8.45 19.62 -4.58
C GLY A 365 -8.18 20.60 -3.44
N GLU A 366 -8.95 21.69 -3.39
CA GLU A 366 -8.89 22.66 -2.30
C GLU A 366 -9.67 22.16 -1.06
N TYR A 367 -9.06 22.28 0.11
CA TYR A 367 -9.69 21.91 1.38
C TYR A 367 -9.02 22.63 2.56
N SER A 368 -9.73 22.72 3.69
CA SER A 368 -9.16 23.23 4.94
C SER A 368 -9.28 22.22 6.08
N THR A 369 -8.13 21.83 6.61
CA THR A 369 -7.93 20.72 7.57
C THR A 369 -7.10 21.12 8.78
N HIS A 370 -6.24 22.14 8.67
CA HIS A 370 -5.36 22.57 9.76
C HIS A 370 -5.48 24.06 10.04
N LYS A 371 -5.25 24.47 11.29
CA LYS A 371 -5.30 25.91 11.66
C LYS A 371 -4.16 26.71 11.03
N ASP A 372 -2.97 26.11 10.96
CA ASP A 372 -1.77 26.70 10.37
C ASP A 372 -1.69 26.35 8.87
N SER A 373 -1.62 27.37 8.02
CA SER A 373 -1.55 27.20 6.56
C SER A 373 -0.27 26.48 6.10
N GLN A 374 0.85 26.65 6.80
CA GLN A 374 2.10 25.98 6.46
C GLN A 374 2.01 24.48 6.78
N ILE A 375 1.38 24.12 7.90
CA ILE A 375 1.13 22.71 8.27
C ILE A 375 0.15 22.08 7.28
N GLU A 376 -0.90 22.80 6.88
CA GLU A 376 -1.87 22.35 5.89
C GLU A 376 -1.21 22.06 4.53
N GLU A 377 -0.37 22.98 4.04
CA GLU A 377 0.39 22.79 2.81
C GLU A 377 1.32 21.58 2.91
N GLN A 378 2.06 21.44 4.01
CA GLN A 378 2.94 20.30 4.24
C GLN A 378 2.16 18.97 4.30
N SER A 379 1.04 18.92 5.02
CA SER A 379 0.16 17.75 5.07
C SER A 379 -0.34 17.37 3.68
N SER A 380 -0.76 18.36 2.88
CA SER A 380 -1.25 18.16 1.52
C SER A 380 -0.16 17.58 0.61
N LEU A 381 1.04 18.16 0.64
CA LEU A 381 2.18 17.71 -0.14
C LEU A 381 2.66 16.31 0.32
N TYR A 382 2.63 16.05 1.61
CA TYR A 382 2.96 14.74 2.18
C TYR A 382 1.99 13.66 1.69
N PHE A 383 0.69 13.94 1.71
CA PHE A 383 -0.34 13.02 1.24
C PHE A 383 -0.18 12.73 -0.26
N LEU A 384 0.09 13.75 -1.09
CA LEU A 384 0.40 13.58 -2.51
C LEU A 384 1.68 12.77 -2.77
N ALA A 385 2.72 12.96 -1.95
CA ALA A 385 3.93 12.15 -2.02
C ALA A 385 3.64 10.66 -1.70
N CYS A 386 2.78 10.39 -0.71
CA CYS A 386 2.34 9.04 -0.38
C CYS A 386 1.51 8.40 -1.50
N ILE A 387 0.57 9.15 -2.10
CA ILE A 387 -0.23 8.67 -3.25
C ILE A 387 0.70 8.31 -4.42
N SER A 388 1.59 9.23 -4.81
CA SER A 388 2.48 9.02 -5.96
C SER A 388 3.44 7.84 -5.76
N MET A 389 4.04 7.71 -4.57
CA MET A 389 4.86 6.55 -4.21
C MET A 389 4.06 5.24 -4.29
N ARG A 390 2.81 5.25 -3.81
CA ARG A 390 1.96 4.06 -3.85
C ARG A 390 1.63 3.64 -5.29
N ARG A 391 1.33 4.59 -6.17
CA ARG A 391 1.08 4.33 -7.59
C ARG A 391 2.30 3.70 -8.25
N LEU A 392 3.50 4.24 -7.98
CA LEU A 392 4.75 3.68 -8.47
C LEU A 392 4.94 2.24 -7.97
N LEU A 393 4.81 2.00 -6.66
CA LEU A 393 4.93 0.65 -6.10
C LEU A 393 3.88 -0.33 -6.69
N ASN A 394 2.63 0.10 -6.93
CA ASN A 394 1.63 -0.75 -7.59
C ASN A 394 2.06 -1.14 -9.01
N ARG A 395 2.62 -0.19 -9.78
CA ARG A 395 3.21 -0.48 -11.10
C ARG A 395 4.38 -1.45 -11.00
N VAL A 396 5.24 -1.32 -9.98
CA VAL A 396 6.32 -2.29 -9.72
C VAL A 396 5.76 -3.69 -9.51
N HIS A 397 4.74 -3.85 -8.66
CA HIS A 397 4.09 -5.15 -8.41
C HIS A 397 3.46 -5.73 -9.68
N GLN A 398 2.69 -4.93 -10.42
CA GLN A 398 2.02 -5.40 -11.63
C GLN A 398 3.01 -5.79 -12.73
N LEU A 399 4.03 -4.96 -12.97
CA LEU A 399 4.95 -5.18 -14.09
C LEU A 399 5.98 -6.27 -13.80
N LEU A 400 6.43 -6.44 -12.56
CA LEU A 400 7.47 -7.40 -12.21
C LEU A 400 6.92 -8.70 -11.62
N TYR A 401 5.84 -8.65 -10.83
CA TYR A 401 5.44 -9.76 -9.95
C TYR A 401 4.04 -10.32 -10.21
N ALA A 402 3.33 -9.83 -11.23
CA ALA A 402 2.06 -10.41 -11.66
C ALA A 402 2.24 -11.90 -11.99
N ARG A 403 1.26 -12.71 -11.61
CA ARG A 403 1.34 -14.16 -11.69
C ARG A 403 1.33 -14.60 -13.15
N GLY A 404 2.43 -15.23 -13.58
CA GLY A 404 2.58 -15.79 -14.92
C GLY A 404 2.85 -14.78 -16.04
N THR A 405 2.63 -13.48 -15.80
CA THR A 405 2.85 -12.41 -16.80
C THR A 405 3.88 -11.36 -16.35
N GLY A 406 4.30 -11.39 -15.08
CA GLY A 406 5.30 -10.49 -14.54
C GLY A 406 6.65 -10.62 -15.25
N ALA A 407 7.25 -9.48 -15.57
CA ALA A 407 8.51 -9.43 -16.31
C ALA A 407 9.66 -10.09 -15.56
N ALA A 408 9.60 -10.28 -14.23
CA ALA A 408 10.64 -10.99 -13.48
C ALA A 408 10.90 -12.43 -13.98
N LEU A 409 9.94 -13.02 -14.70
CA LEU A 409 10.08 -14.34 -15.35
C LEU A 409 10.75 -14.26 -16.74
N ASP A 410 10.90 -13.07 -17.30
CA ASP A 410 11.46 -12.81 -18.64
C ASP A 410 12.77 -12.02 -18.54
N HIS A 411 13.90 -12.75 -18.64
CA HIS A 411 15.24 -12.20 -18.51
C HIS A 411 15.67 -11.22 -19.60
N ALA A 412 15.00 -11.23 -20.76
CA ALA A 412 15.24 -10.25 -21.80
C ALA A 412 14.54 -8.92 -21.48
N ARG A 413 13.38 -8.96 -20.81
CA ARG A 413 12.52 -7.80 -20.58
C ARG A 413 12.76 -7.11 -19.25
N PHE A 414 12.94 -7.85 -18.15
CA PHE A 414 12.99 -7.23 -16.83
C PHE A 414 14.12 -6.21 -16.64
N PRO A 415 15.32 -6.33 -17.25
CA PRO A 415 16.37 -5.33 -17.04
C PRO A 415 15.94 -3.91 -17.44
N TYR A 416 15.25 -3.77 -18.58
CA TYR A 416 14.71 -2.49 -19.05
C TYR A 416 13.59 -1.98 -18.16
N VAL A 417 12.68 -2.87 -17.73
CA VAL A 417 11.58 -2.52 -16.83
C VAL A 417 12.13 -2.05 -15.48
N VAL A 418 13.14 -2.72 -14.93
CA VAL A 418 13.80 -2.35 -13.67
C VAL A 418 14.51 -1.00 -13.79
N ALA A 419 15.26 -0.78 -14.87
CA ALA A 419 15.96 0.49 -15.09
C ALA A 419 14.98 1.67 -15.12
N GLU A 420 13.87 1.53 -15.85
CA GLU A 420 12.83 2.56 -15.96
C GLU A 420 12.09 2.80 -14.64
N LEU A 421 11.72 1.73 -13.92
CA LEU A 421 11.07 1.87 -12.61
C LEU A 421 12.00 2.53 -11.57
N ASN A 422 13.29 2.21 -11.59
CA ASN A 422 14.26 2.88 -10.72
C ASN A 422 14.44 4.35 -11.10
N HIS A 423 14.48 4.68 -12.39
CA HIS A 423 14.55 6.08 -12.83
C HIS A 423 13.37 6.90 -12.31
N GLN A 424 12.14 6.38 -12.44
CA GLN A 424 10.95 7.03 -11.87
C GLN A 424 11.00 7.15 -10.34
N LEU A 425 11.59 6.17 -9.66
CA LEU A 425 11.76 6.20 -8.21
C LEU A 425 12.76 7.29 -7.77
N ASP A 426 13.86 7.45 -8.50
CA ASP A 426 14.85 8.49 -8.24
C ASP A 426 14.27 9.88 -8.55
N ASP A 427 13.59 10.04 -9.69
CA ASP A 427 12.90 11.29 -10.04
C ASP A 427 11.86 11.69 -8.97
N TRP A 428 11.10 10.72 -8.47
CA TRP A 428 10.14 10.94 -7.38
C TRP A 428 10.83 11.50 -6.12
N ARG A 429 12.03 11.02 -5.79
CA ARG A 429 12.80 11.50 -4.62
C ARG A 429 13.30 12.93 -4.84
N GLU A 430 13.79 13.25 -6.03
CA GLU A 430 14.38 14.56 -6.33
C GLU A 430 13.34 15.70 -6.35
N VAL A 431 12.06 15.39 -6.61
CA VAL A 431 10.98 16.40 -6.60
C VAL A 431 10.29 16.56 -5.25
N LEU A 432 10.75 15.88 -4.20
CA LEU A 432 10.16 16.04 -2.86
C LEU A 432 10.44 17.46 -2.32
N PRO A 433 9.45 18.08 -1.65
CA PRO A 433 9.64 19.35 -0.95
C PRO A 433 10.78 19.28 0.07
N PRO A 434 11.48 20.40 0.37
CA PRO A 434 12.60 20.41 1.32
C PRO A 434 12.28 19.84 2.70
N ALA A 435 11.04 20.01 3.18
CA ALA A 435 10.58 19.44 4.47
C ALA A 435 10.61 17.91 4.51
N PHE A 436 10.59 17.25 3.35
CA PHE A 436 10.54 15.81 3.17
C PHE A 436 11.79 15.25 2.47
N ALA A 437 12.76 16.11 2.14
CA ALA A 437 14.01 15.69 1.54
C ALA A 437 14.80 14.77 2.49
N PHE A 438 15.51 13.81 1.91
CA PHE A 438 16.31 12.85 2.66
C PHE A 438 17.52 12.35 1.87
N SER A 439 18.56 11.96 2.61
CA SER A 439 19.78 11.38 2.05
C SER A 439 19.75 9.85 2.07
N VAL A 440 20.42 9.22 1.09
CA VAL A 440 20.51 7.75 0.98
C VAL A 440 21.99 7.37 0.92
N GLY A 441 22.42 6.50 1.82
CA GLY A 441 23.81 6.04 1.92
C GLY A 441 24.11 5.43 3.28
N PHE A 442 25.14 4.57 3.33
CA PHE A 442 25.59 3.95 4.58
C PHE A 442 26.24 4.96 5.53
N ASN A 443 26.86 6.01 5.00
CA ASN A 443 27.40 7.15 5.75
C ASN A 443 26.31 7.95 6.50
N GLU A 444 25.05 7.83 6.09
CA GLU A 444 23.91 8.50 6.72
C GLU A 444 23.25 7.67 7.82
N VAL A 445 23.68 6.42 8.03
CA VAL A 445 23.08 5.55 9.05
C VAL A 445 23.37 6.11 10.43
N GLY A 446 22.31 6.38 11.20
CA GLY A 446 22.42 6.98 12.52
C GLY A 446 22.64 8.50 12.52
N ASN A 447 22.74 9.13 11.34
CA ASN A 447 22.80 10.58 11.23
C ASN A 447 21.39 11.18 11.40
N SER A 448 21.16 11.88 12.52
CA SER A 448 19.89 12.56 12.80
C SER A 448 19.58 13.70 11.82
N GLN A 449 20.57 14.20 11.08
CA GLN A 449 20.40 15.23 10.05
C GLN A 449 20.04 14.65 8.67
N SER A 450 19.98 13.31 8.52
CA SER A 450 19.67 12.68 7.23
C SER A 450 18.23 12.91 6.74
N THR A 451 17.36 13.40 7.62
CA THR A 451 15.96 13.74 7.36
C THR A 451 15.57 14.97 8.19
N ALA A 452 14.87 15.94 7.59
CA ALA A 452 14.43 17.13 8.31
C ALA A 452 13.25 16.87 9.28
N THR A 453 12.40 15.88 8.96
CA THR A 453 11.17 15.56 9.68
C THR A 453 10.96 14.04 9.78
N GLU A 454 10.15 13.57 10.72
CA GLU A 454 9.73 12.15 10.77
C GLU A 454 9.01 11.72 9.48
N HIS A 455 8.28 12.64 8.83
CA HIS A 455 7.63 12.43 7.55
C HIS A 455 8.62 12.16 6.41
N GLY A 456 9.72 12.92 6.34
CA GLY A 456 10.83 12.63 5.43
C GLY A 456 11.47 11.27 5.72
N GLY A 457 11.58 10.91 7.00
CA GLY A 457 12.01 9.57 7.42
C GLY A 457 11.10 8.45 6.94
N PHE A 458 9.78 8.61 7.06
CA PHE A 458 8.80 7.66 6.55
C PHE A 458 8.88 7.51 5.02
N LEU A 459 8.97 8.62 4.29
CA LEU A 459 9.11 8.62 2.82
C LEU A 459 10.40 7.95 2.37
N ARG A 460 11.49 8.11 3.12
CA ARG A 460 12.74 7.36 2.91
C ARG A 460 12.55 5.85 3.09
N GLN A 461 11.78 5.40 4.08
CA GLN A 461 11.45 3.97 4.24
C GLN A 461 10.70 3.43 3.03
N ARG A 462 9.71 4.19 2.53
CA ARG A 462 8.95 3.81 1.33
C ARG A 462 9.82 3.76 0.07
N TYR A 463 10.73 4.73 -0.10
CA TYR A 463 11.72 4.72 -1.18
C TYR A 463 12.62 3.48 -1.14
N LEU A 464 13.22 3.18 0.02
CA LEU A 464 14.12 2.03 0.16
C LEU A 464 13.39 0.69 -0.02
N THR A 465 12.15 0.59 0.47
CA THR A 465 11.28 -0.56 0.22
C THR A 465 11.05 -0.74 -1.28
N CYS A 466 10.60 0.30 -1.98
CA CYS A 466 10.35 0.28 -3.41
C CYS A 466 11.60 -0.14 -4.20
N ARG A 467 12.74 0.46 -3.88
CA ARG A 467 14.02 0.13 -4.52
C ARG A 467 14.40 -1.33 -4.33
N SER A 468 14.23 -1.88 -3.13
CA SER A 468 14.49 -3.31 -2.88
C SER A 468 13.58 -4.23 -3.70
N VAL A 469 12.30 -3.87 -3.86
CA VAL A 469 11.33 -4.65 -4.65
C VAL A 469 11.61 -4.53 -6.15
N ILE A 470 12.05 -3.36 -6.63
CA ILE A 470 12.45 -3.14 -8.03
C ILE A 470 13.64 -4.03 -8.41
N TYR A 471 14.69 -4.10 -7.58
CA TYR A 471 15.91 -4.82 -7.93
C TYR A 471 15.93 -6.31 -7.57
N ARG A 472 15.01 -6.78 -6.72
CA ARG A 472 14.92 -8.20 -6.31
C ARG A 472 14.84 -9.22 -7.47
N PRO A 473 14.27 -8.94 -8.68
CA PRO A 473 14.32 -9.89 -9.79
C PRO A 473 15.74 -10.29 -10.21
N TYR A 474 16.72 -9.39 -10.10
CA TYR A 474 18.12 -9.72 -10.35
C TYR A 474 18.65 -10.78 -9.37
N LEU A 475 18.27 -10.66 -8.09
CA LEU A 475 18.65 -11.65 -7.09
C LEU A 475 17.99 -13.00 -7.38
N MET A 476 16.70 -13.02 -7.73
CA MET A 476 16.00 -14.25 -8.11
C MET A 476 16.63 -14.94 -9.31
N TRP A 477 17.04 -14.16 -10.31
CA TRP A 477 17.73 -14.66 -11.50
C TRP A 477 19.11 -15.26 -11.17
N MET A 478 19.91 -14.57 -10.34
CA MET A 478 21.19 -15.11 -9.84
C MET A 478 21.01 -16.40 -9.04
N LEU A 479 20.02 -16.42 -8.14
CA LEU A 479 19.68 -17.56 -7.31
C LEU A 479 19.20 -18.78 -8.12
N SER A 480 18.63 -18.57 -9.31
CA SER A 480 18.17 -19.64 -10.20
C SER A 480 19.29 -20.33 -10.98
N GLY A 481 20.54 -19.86 -10.86
CA GLY A 481 21.69 -20.40 -11.60
C GLY A 481 21.73 -20.04 -13.10
N MET A 482 20.75 -19.27 -13.57
CA MET A 482 20.61 -18.86 -14.98
C MET A 482 21.55 -17.72 -15.38
N ALA A 483 22.30 -17.15 -14.43
CA ALA A 483 23.34 -16.16 -14.69
C ALA A 483 24.71 -16.76 -15.08
N GLY A 484 24.83 -18.10 -15.20
CA GLY A 484 26.11 -18.81 -15.39
C GLY A 484 26.19 -19.83 -16.53
N GLY A 485 25.50 -19.63 -17.66
CA GLY A 485 25.41 -20.63 -18.74
C GLY A 485 26.24 -20.39 -20.02
N ASN A 486 27.45 -20.97 -20.11
CA ASN A 486 28.17 -21.44 -21.32
C ASN A 486 28.59 -20.49 -22.50
N GLY A 487 28.95 -19.22 -22.26
CA GLY A 487 29.33 -18.27 -23.32
C GLY A 487 30.20 -17.09 -22.86
N ALA A 488 31.53 -17.23 -22.95
CA ALA A 488 32.51 -16.51 -22.14
C ALA A 488 32.59 -14.96 -22.19
N SER A 489 32.14 -14.25 -23.24
CA SER A 489 32.48 -12.82 -23.41
C SER A 489 31.32 -11.85 -23.11
N SER A 490 30.13 -12.15 -23.62
CA SER A 490 28.93 -11.35 -23.35
C SER A 490 28.36 -11.65 -21.96
N GLU A 491 28.64 -12.84 -21.42
CA GLU A 491 28.19 -13.26 -20.09
C GLU A 491 28.94 -12.59 -18.95
N LEU A 492 30.24 -12.31 -19.12
CA LEU A 492 31.02 -11.61 -18.08
C LEU A 492 30.46 -10.21 -17.79
N LEU A 493 30.09 -9.46 -18.84
CA LEU A 493 29.47 -8.14 -18.73
C LEU A 493 28.07 -8.23 -18.11
N VAL A 494 27.25 -9.16 -18.62
CA VAL A 494 25.90 -9.43 -18.11
C VAL A 494 25.93 -9.87 -16.63
N ASN A 495 26.94 -10.62 -16.21
CA ASN A 495 27.16 -11.04 -14.82
C ASN A 495 27.59 -9.86 -13.93
N GLN A 496 28.46 -8.96 -14.40
CA GLN A 496 28.83 -7.75 -13.65
C GLN A 496 27.64 -6.80 -13.45
N ASP A 497 26.83 -6.58 -14.48
CA ASP A 497 25.61 -5.78 -14.37
C ASP A 497 24.58 -6.44 -13.45
N ALA A 498 24.44 -7.77 -13.51
CA ALA A 498 23.60 -8.52 -12.59
C ALA A 498 24.04 -8.33 -11.13
N LEU A 499 25.34 -8.48 -10.85
CA LEU A 499 25.93 -8.29 -9.53
C LEU A 499 25.73 -6.86 -9.02
N LYS A 500 25.97 -5.85 -9.87
CA LYS A 500 25.72 -4.44 -9.53
C LYS A 500 24.26 -4.21 -9.11
N ASN A 501 23.31 -4.75 -9.86
CA ASN A 501 21.89 -4.60 -9.55
C ASN A 501 21.46 -5.45 -8.34
N CYS A 502 22.07 -6.62 -8.12
CA CYS A 502 21.92 -7.36 -6.87
C CYS A 502 22.42 -6.52 -5.69
N LYS A 503 23.56 -5.83 -5.82
CA LYS A 503 24.04 -4.90 -4.81
C LYS A 503 23.00 -3.85 -4.47
N ALA A 504 22.39 -3.24 -5.47
CA ALA A 504 21.37 -2.22 -5.27
C ALA A 504 20.18 -2.75 -4.47
N CYS A 505 19.76 -4.00 -4.73
CA CYS A 505 18.74 -4.68 -3.92
C CYS A 505 19.19 -4.86 -2.46
N LEU A 506 20.40 -5.40 -2.25
CA LEU A 506 20.93 -5.74 -0.92
C LEU A 506 21.19 -4.48 -0.09
N ASP A 507 21.79 -3.46 -0.69
CA ASP A 507 22.01 -2.15 -0.08
C ASP A 507 20.67 -1.52 0.31
N ALA A 508 19.65 -1.57 -0.56
CA ALA A 508 18.32 -1.05 -0.24
C ALA A 508 17.67 -1.79 0.93
N CYS A 509 17.75 -3.14 0.97
CA CYS A 509 17.28 -3.94 2.11
C CYS A 509 18.00 -3.55 3.40
N LEU A 510 19.33 -3.53 3.40
CA LEU A 510 20.12 -3.26 4.60
C LEU A 510 19.98 -1.81 5.07
N LEU A 511 19.99 -0.84 4.16
CA LEU A 511 19.75 0.56 4.50
C LEU A 511 18.33 0.77 5.06
N HIS A 512 17.32 0.08 4.53
CA HIS A 512 15.97 0.18 5.07
C HIS A 512 15.95 -0.27 6.52
N ILE A 513 16.47 -1.46 6.80
CA ILE A 513 16.58 -2.03 8.14
C ILE A 513 17.31 -1.06 9.09
N LEU A 514 18.51 -0.62 8.72
CA LEU A 514 19.38 0.19 9.59
C LEU A 514 18.82 1.60 9.85
N ASN A 515 18.00 2.13 8.95
CA ASN A 515 17.37 3.45 9.09
C ASN A 515 15.91 3.37 9.61
N LEU A 516 15.38 2.18 9.86
CA LEU A 516 14.06 2.01 10.44
C LEU A 516 14.05 2.59 11.85
N ARG A 517 13.03 3.40 12.18
CA ARG A 517 12.83 4.07 13.46
C ARG A 517 11.34 4.10 13.79
N GLY A 518 10.99 4.42 15.04
CA GLY A 518 9.61 4.54 15.49
C GLY A 518 8.93 5.83 15.01
N PHE A 519 8.84 6.07 13.70
CA PHE A 519 8.05 7.20 13.18
C PHE A 519 6.57 6.99 13.51
N GLY A 520 5.86 8.06 13.87
CA GLY A 520 4.47 7.95 14.34
C GLY A 520 3.55 7.16 13.40
N GLN A 521 3.62 7.42 12.10
CA GLN A 521 2.83 6.69 11.09
C GLN A 521 3.24 5.22 10.98
N THR A 522 4.55 4.93 10.99
CA THR A 522 5.05 3.55 10.94
C THR A 522 4.52 2.74 12.12
N VAL A 523 4.63 3.28 13.33
CA VAL A 523 4.21 2.57 14.55
C VAL A 523 2.69 2.41 14.57
N MET A 524 1.94 3.46 14.25
CA MET A 524 0.49 3.42 14.33
C MET A 524 -0.16 2.53 13.26
N VAL A 525 0.24 2.72 11.99
CA VAL A 525 -0.48 2.18 10.84
C VAL A 525 0.25 0.96 10.29
N ASP A 526 1.58 1.06 10.15
CA ASP A 526 2.34 0.12 9.35
C ASP A 526 3.06 -0.96 10.17
N THR A 527 2.94 -0.99 11.50
CA THR A 527 3.67 -1.98 12.34
C THR A 527 3.52 -3.40 11.80
N TRP A 528 2.30 -3.77 11.40
CA TRP A 528 2.04 -5.09 10.83
C TRP A 528 2.78 -5.31 9.49
N ILE A 529 2.54 -4.44 8.49
CA ILE A 529 3.13 -4.59 7.15
C ILE A 529 4.66 -4.44 7.17
N CYS A 530 5.17 -3.51 7.97
CA CYS A 530 6.59 -3.27 8.17
C CYS A 530 7.28 -4.50 8.77
N SER A 531 6.68 -5.16 9.77
CA SER A 531 7.24 -6.37 10.37
C SER A 531 7.42 -7.49 9.34
N LEU A 532 6.42 -7.70 8.47
CA LEU A 532 6.49 -8.70 7.40
C LEU A 532 7.58 -8.32 6.39
N SER A 533 7.54 -7.08 5.89
CA SER A 533 8.54 -6.56 4.94
C SER A 533 9.99 -6.67 5.48
N MET A 534 10.21 -6.42 6.77
CA MET A 534 11.52 -6.57 7.42
C MET A 534 11.96 -8.03 7.54
N ALA A 535 11.03 -8.95 7.82
CA ALA A 535 11.34 -10.38 7.74
C ALA A 535 11.70 -10.79 6.30
N GLY A 536 10.99 -10.28 5.30
CA GLY A 536 11.29 -10.48 3.88
C GLY A 536 12.67 -9.94 3.48
N ALA A 537 13.02 -8.73 3.93
CA ALA A 537 14.33 -8.13 3.69
C ALA A 537 15.47 -8.94 4.34
N MET A 538 15.27 -9.42 5.56
CA MET A 538 16.23 -10.30 6.24
C MET A 538 16.41 -11.63 5.48
N LEU A 539 15.32 -12.25 5.01
CA LEU A 539 15.38 -13.48 4.19
C LEU A 539 16.18 -13.25 2.90
N VAL A 540 15.95 -12.11 2.22
CA VAL A 540 16.70 -11.70 1.03
C VAL A 540 18.20 -11.58 1.32
N LEU A 541 18.58 -10.95 2.43
CA LEU A 541 19.98 -10.83 2.85
C LEU A 541 20.61 -12.19 3.16
N LEU A 542 19.89 -13.09 3.84
CA LEU A 542 20.38 -14.45 4.12
C LEU A 542 20.59 -15.27 2.85
N ALA A 543 19.65 -15.20 1.90
CA ALA A 543 19.79 -15.89 0.61
C ALA A 543 21.04 -15.43 -0.13
N ALA A 544 21.32 -14.12 -0.11
CA ALA A 544 22.52 -13.55 -0.73
C ALA A 544 23.82 -13.94 0.00
N CYS A 545 23.83 -14.01 1.35
CA CYS A 545 24.98 -14.47 2.13
C CYS A 545 25.43 -15.90 1.78
N ARG A 546 24.59 -16.70 1.12
CA ARG A 546 24.93 -18.07 0.67
C ARG A 546 25.61 -18.12 -0.69
N ILE A 547 25.58 -17.04 -1.45
CA ILE A 547 26.28 -16.93 -2.74
C ILE A 547 27.59 -16.18 -2.48
N PRO A 548 28.77 -16.81 -2.64
CA PRO A 548 30.06 -16.16 -2.34
C PRO A 548 30.22 -14.79 -3.00
N ALA A 549 29.91 -14.69 -4.30
CA ALA A 549 29.99 -13.44 -5.06
C ALA A 549 29.10 -12.31 -4.51
N LEU A 550 27.95 -12.63 -3.90
CA LEU A 550 27.05 -11.64 -3.30
C LEU A 550 27.38 -11.38 -1.83
N LYS A 551 27.84 -12.40 -1.10
CA LYS A 551 28.26 -12.30 0.29
C LYS A 551 29.34 -11.22 0.45
N ASP A 552 30.33 -11.21 -0.42
CA ASP A 552 31.43 -10.25 -0.40
C ASP A 552 30.98 -8.79 -0.66
N MET A 553 29.77 -8.60 -1.16
CA MET A 553 29.18 -7.29 -1.44
C MET A 553 28.36 -6.72 -0.28
N ILE A 554 28.04 -7.55 0.72
CA ILE A 554 27.29 -7.17 1.92
C ILE A 554 28.29 -6.79 3.00
N GLY A 555 28.14 -5.58 3.54
CA GLY A 555 29.01 -5.08 4.61
C GLY A 555 28.72 -5.72 5.98
N PRO A 556 29.65 -5.58 6.94
CA PRO A 556 29.52 -6.16 8.28
C PRO A 556 28.34 -5.62 9.10
N GLU A 557 27.73 -4.50 8.67
CA GLU A 557 26.54 -3.91 9.29
C GLU A 557 25.35 -4.86 9.32
N VAL A 558 25.30 -5.84 8.40
CA VAL A 558 24.31 -6.92 8.39
C VAL A 558 24.26 -7.71 9.70
N LEU A 559 25.38 -7.77 10.43
CA LEU A 559 25.47 -8.49 11.71
C LEU A 559 24.74 -7.77 12.86
N GLY A 560 24.38 -6.49 12.69
CA GLY A 560 23.55 -5.75 13.66
C GLY A 560 22.08 -5.65 13.27
N ALA A 561 21.73 -6.06 12.04
CA ALA A 561 20.41 -5.89 11.45
C ALA A 561 19.30 -6.58 12.25
N GLY A 562 19.49 -7.85 12.60
CA GLY A 562 18.48 -8.63 13.32
C GLY A 562 18.20 -8.10 14.72
N ASP A 563 19.25 -7.82 15.51
CA ASP A 563 19.12 -7.25 16.85
C ASP A 563 18.39 -5.91 16.85
N HIS A 564 18.75 -5.02 15.92
CA HIS A 564 18.09 -3.73 15.74
C HIS A 564 16.58 -3.89 15.47
N LEU A 565 16.20 -4.75 14.53
CA LEU A 565 14.79 -5.02 14.22
C LEU A 565 14.03 -5.64 15.39
N LYS A 566 14.62 -6.62 16.08
CA LYS A 566 13.99 -7.27 17.24
C LYS A 566 13.65 -6.24 18.32
N GLN A 567 14.62 -5.38 18.67
CA GLN A 567 14.42 -4.33 19.68
C GLN A 567 13.33 -3.34 19.26
N LEU A 568 13.35 -2.87 18.01
CA LEU A 568 12.34 -1.94 17.49
C LEU A 568 10.93 -2.55 17.49
N LEU A 569 10.74 -3.70 16.86
CA LEU A 569 9.43 -4.31 16.68
C LEU A 569 8.82 -4.76 18.03
N GLN A 570 9.64 -5.27 18.96
CA GLN A 570 9.21 -5.56 20.32
C GLN A 570 8.83 -4.28 21.08
N GLY A 571 9.62 -3.21 20.93
CA GLY A 571 9.33 -1.90 21.52
C GLY A 571 8.02 -1.29 21.00
N TRP A 572 7.74 -1.40 19.71
CA TRP A 572 6.48 -0.95 19.10
C TRP A 572 5.30 -1.76 19.64
N GLN A 573 5.40 -3.09 19.66
CA GLN A 573 4.34 -3.92 20.25
C GLN A 573 4.09 -3.61 21.73
N SER A 574 5.15 -3.39 22.51
CA SER A 574 5.02 -2.98 23.92
C SER A 574 4.33 -1.63 24.07
N THR A 575 4.66 -0.65 23.23
CA THR A 575 4.06 0.69 23.28
C THR A 575 2.59 0.65 22.91
N MET A 576 2.25 -0.18 21.91
CA MET A 576 0.88 -0.42 21.50
C MET A 576 0.18 -1.47 22.37
N GLY A 577 0.78 -1.98 23.45
CA GLY A 577 0.14 -2.89 24.41
C GLY A 577 -0.45 -4.21 23.86
N GLU A 578 -1.11 -4.93 24.77
CA GLU A 578 -1.76 -6.22 24.50
C GLU A 578 -3.15 -6.09 23.84
N PRO A 579 -3.64 -7.15 23.15
CA PRO A 579 -2.90 -8.35 22.77
C PRO A 579 -1.88 -8.05 21.66
N THR A 580 -0.70 -8.66 21.73
CA THR A 580 0.28 -8.63 20.63
C THR A 580 -0.28 -9.25 19.33
N SER A 581 0.30 -8.88 18.18
CA SER A 581 -0.08 -9.49 16.90
C SER A 581 0.69 -10.79 16.70
N PRO A 582 -0.01 -11.92 16.44
CA PRO A 582 0.67 -13.20 16.23
C PRO A 582 1.50 -13.20 14.96
N SER A 583 1.09 -12.52 13.89
CA SER A 583 1.92 -12.40 12.67
C SER A 583 3.16 -11.54 12.89
N VAL A 584 3.08 -10.47 13.69
CA VAL A 584 4.25 -9.67 14.08
C VAL A 584 5.19 -10.51 14.94
N ASN A 585 4.68 -11.29 15.90
CA ASN A 585 5.48 -12.23 16.68
C ASN A 585 6.17 -13.28 15.80
N GLN A 586 5.46 -13.82 14.79
CA GLN A 586 6.04 -14.75 13.83
C GLN A 586 7.13 -14.09 12.98
N ALA A 587 6.94 -12.84 12.54
CA ALA A 587 7.96 -12.08 11.82
C ALA A 587 9.21 -11.85 12.67
N ILE A 588 9.06 -11.46 13.95
CA ILE A 588 10.17 -11.31 14.90
C ILE A 588 10.93 -12.64 15.09
N ARG A 589 10.22 -13.77 15.17
CA ARG A 589 10.84 -15.10 15.22
C ARG A 589 11.66 -15.39 13.97
N ILE A 590 11.10 -15.17 12.79
CA ILE A 590 11.82 -15.35 11.51
C ILE A 590 13.05 -14.46 11.46
N ILE A 591 12.93 -13.18 11.84
CA ILE A 591 14.07 -12.25 11.92
C ILE A 591 15.15 -12.80 12.85
N SER A 592 14.78 -13.38 13.99
CA SER A 592 15.72 -13.97 14.96
C SER A 592 16.45 -15.19 14.41
N ASP A 593 15.72 -16.09 13.76
CA ASP A 593 16.30 -17.27 13.13
C ASP A 593 17.22 -16.90 11.98
N VAL A 594 16.79 -15.98 11.12
CA VAL A 594 17.57 -15.48 9.99
C VAL A 594 18.84 -14.78 10.46
N ASP A 595 18.75 -13.92 11.48
CA ASP A 595 19.90 -13.25 12.10
C ASP A 595 20.95 -14.27 12.58
N ARG A 596 20.53 -15.29 13.33
CA ARG A 596 21.43 -16.37 13.75
C ARG A 596 22.12 -17.05 12.57
N PHE A 597 21.39 -17.41 11.52
CA PHE A 597 21.98 -18.02 10.33
C PHE A 597 22.93 -17.08 9.57
N ILE A 598 22.61 -15.78 9.51
CA ILE A 598 23.53 -14.78 8.96
C ILE A 598 24.82 -14.76 9.77
N GLN A 599 24.76 -14.73 11.11
CA GLN A 599 25.98 -14.78 11.94
C GLN A 599 26.81 -16.03 11.66
N GLU A 600 26.18 -17.20 11.54
CA GLU A 600 26.86 -18.47 11.24
C GLU A 600 27.54 -18.44 9.86
N VAL A 601 26.80 -18.07 8.82
CA VAL A 601 27.30 -18.07 7.43
C VAL A 601 28.34 -16.98 7.21
N TYR A 602 28.17 -15.81 7.83
CA TYR A 602 29.06 -14.68 7.67
C TYR A 602 30.38 -14.91 8.44
N ARG A 603 30.33 -15.44 9.67
CA ARG A 603 31.53 -15.69 10.50
C ARG A 603 32.29 -16.96 10.12
N ALA A 604 31.65 -17.96 9.51
CA ALA A 604 32.31 -19.23 9.17
C ALA A 604 33.32 -19.15 7.99
N GLY A 605 33.48 -18.00 7.32
CA GLY A 605 34.28 -17.89 6.10
C GLY A 605 33.79 -18.83 4.98
N ASP A 606 34.65 -19.18 4.02
CA ASP A 606 34.31 -20.07 2.89
C ASP A 606 34.00 -21.54 3.27
N SER A 607 34.14 -21.87 4.56
CA SER A 607 34.03 -23.24 5.07
C SER A 607 32.60 -23.82 5.05
N TYR A 608 31.58 -22.96 4.92
CA TYR A 608 30.15 -23.36 4.91
C TYR A 608 29.59 -23.58 3.49
N SER A 609 30.36 -23.26 2.44
CA SER A 609 29.92 -23.36 1.03
C SER A 609 29.97 -24.79 0.50
N MET A 610 30.81 -25.67 1.08
CA MET A 610 31.07 -27.03 0.56
C MET A 610 30.29 -28.16 1.26
N ARG A 611 29.57 -27.89 2.35
CA ARG A 611 28.85 -28.96 3.06
C ARG A 611 27.37 -28.91 2.72
N ARG A 612 26.94 -29.91 1.96
CA ARG A 612 25.56 -30.31 1.60
C ARG A 612 25.09 -29.88 0.21
N HIS A 613 25.67 -30.50 -0.81
CA HIS A 613 24.84 -31.11 -1.86
C HIS A 613 24.84 -32.63 -1.61
N PRO A 614 23.69 -33.28 -1.40
CA PRO A 614 23.56 -34.69 -1.73
C PRO A 614 23.56 -34.89 -3.24
#